data_AF-A0A6I8MID9-F1
#
_entry.id   AF-A0A6I8MID9-F1
#
_cell.length_a   1.000
_cell.length_b   1.000
_cell.length_c   1.000
_cell.angle_alpha   90.00
_cell.angle_beta   90.00
_cell.angle_gamma   90.00
#
_symmetry.space_group_name_H-M   'P 1'
#
loop_
_entity.id
_entity.type
_entity.pdbx_description
1 polymer ?
#
loop_
_entity_poly.entity_id
_entity_poly.type
_entity_poly.pdbx_seq_one_letter_code
_entity_poly.pdbx_strand_id
1 'polypeptide(L)'
;MPRPDPKRPREGQIGLFESEAVQEPGKVLRGRHSDAMDRSIAAAKAADLVDDIDDGILTVLRSGAWALDALESQNKPYGPAKLIDPLINALREARLTPDSRAVATDDAINQLMTELTSDDEPTDPTTSVPHTTYTRREKQRLRGS
;
A
#
# COMPACT_ATOMS: atom_id res chain seq x y z
N MET A 1 3.02 -47.00 26.62
CA MET A 1 3.28 -46.69 25.20
C MET A 1 2.82 -45.26 24.94
N PRO A 2 3.68 -44.33 24.49
CA PRO A 2 3.23 -42.98 24.13
C PRO A 2 2.35 -43.03 22.87
N ARG A 3 1.33 -42.17 22.82
CA ARG A 3 0.40 -42.10 21.68
C ARG A 3 1.15 -41.57 20.45
N PRO A 4 1.10 -42.24 19.29
CA PRO A 4 1.70 -41.73 18.07
C PRO A 4 1.09 -40.37 17.67
N ASP A 5 1.95 -39.45 17.23
CA ASP A 5 1.55 -38.10 16.80
C ASP A 5 0.64 -38.19 15.55
N PRO A 6 -0.61 -37.67 15.62
CA PRO A 6 -1.56 -37.74 14.53
C PRO A 6 -1.17 -36.92 13.30
N LYS A 7 -0.21 -35.99 13.41
CA LYS A 7 0.22 -35.12 12.30
C LYS A 7 1.47 -35.61 11.56
N ARG A 8 2.18 -36.64 12.06
CA ARG A 8 3.38 -37.15 11.37
C ARG A 8 2.99 -38.07 10.21
N PRO A 9 3.56 -37.85 9.01
CA PRO A 9 3.36 -38.75 7.87
C PRO A 9 3.80 -40.17 8.24
N ARG A 10 2.98 -41.17 7.88
CA ARG A 10 3.32 -42.59 8.08
C ARG A 10 4.24 -43.09 6.96
N GLU A 11 4.84 -44.25 7.18
CA GLU A 11 5.66 -44.94 6.19
C GLU A 11 4.85 -45.13 4.88
N GLY A 12 5.41 -44.71 3.75
CA GLY A 12 4.73 -44.69 2.44
C GLY A 12 3.89 -43.44 2.13
N GLN A 13 3.60 -42.56 3.10
CA GLN A 13 2.87 -41.30 2.87
C GLN A 13 3.78 -40.11 2.53
N ILE A 14 5.10 -40.29 2.65
CA ILE A 14 6.10 -39.25 2.35
C ILE A 14 6.07 -38.87 0.86
N GLY A 15 5.71 -39.82 -0.02
CA GLY A 15 5.54 -39.57 -1.45
C GLY A 15 4.15 -39.06 -1.87
N LEU A 16 3.20 -38.93 -0.93
CA LEU A 16 1.85 -38.42 -1.21
C LEU A 16 1.79 -36.88 -1.22
N PHE A 17 2.77 -36.24 -0.60
CA PHE A 17 2.91 -34.80 -0.53
C PHE A 17 4.20 -34.44 -1.27
N GLU A 18 4.07 -34.04 -2.53
CA GLU A 18 5.22 -33.57 -3.30
C GLU A 18 5.80 -32.31 -2.61
N SER A 19 7.09 -32.35 -2.30
CA SER A 19 7.81 -31.24 -1.65
C SER A 19 7.98 -30.04 -2.58
N GLU A 20 7.87 -30.27 -3.89
CA GLU A 20 7.99 -29.27 -4.94
C GLU A 20 6.89 -29.50 -5.97
N ALA A 21 6.18 -28.44 -6.35
CA ALA A 21 5.15 -28.52 -7.38
C ALA A 21 5.80 -28.85 -8.73
N VAL A 22 5.61 -30.09 -9.20
CA VAL A 22 6.15 -30.53 -10.50
C VAL A 22 5.26 -29.99 -11.62
N GLN A 23 5.87 -29.33 -12.61
CA GLN A 23 5.17 -28.83 -13.79
C GLN A 23 4.74 -30.01 -14.68
N GLU A 24 3.44 -30.29 -14.76
CA GLU A 24 2.90 -31.33 -15.65
C GLU A 24 2.77 -30.82 -17.10
N PRO A 25 3.13 -31.64 -18.12
CA PRO A 25 2.96 -31.27 -19.52
C PRO A 25 1.50 -31.00 -19.87
N GLY A 26 1.21 -29.81 -20.42
CA GLY A 26 -0.15 -29.37 -20.75
C GLY A 26 -0.91 -28.71 -19.60
N LYS A 27 -0.32 -28.64 -18.39
CA LYS A 27 -0.78 -27.79 -17.30
C LYS A 27 0.13 -26.58 -17.17
N VAL A 28 -0.37 -25.43 -17.60
CA VAL A 28 0.29 -24.16 -17.30
C VAL A 28 0.23 -23.94 -15.79
N LEU A 29 1.39 -23.96 -15.12
CA LEU A 29 1.49 -23.50 -13.73
C LEU A 29 1.06 -22.02 -13.61
N ARG A 30 1.20 -21.27 -14.71
CA ARG A 30 0.84 -19.85 -14.92
C ARG A 30 0.39 -19.65 -16.37
N GLY A 31 -0.68 -18.89 -16.58
CA GLY A 31 -1.22 -18.57 -17.91
C GLY A 31 -1.10 -17.08 -18.25
N ARG A 32 -1.81 -16.66 -19.30
CA ARG A 32 -1.71 -15.30 -19.86
C ARG A 32 -2.06 -14.20 -18.86
N HIS A 33 -2.94 -14.48 -17.89
CA HIS A 33 -3.34 -13.51 -16.88
C HIS A 33 -2.23 -13.32 -15.84
N SER A 34 -1.62 -14.41 -15.36
CA SER A 34 -0.45 -14.34 -14.48
C SER A 34 0.70 -13.59 -15.14
N ASP A 35 1.02 -13.90 -16.40
CA ASP A 35 2.11 -13.24 -17.13
C ASP A 35 1.85 -11.74 -17.34
N ALA A 36 0.60 -11.36 -17.62
CA ALA A 36 0.22 -9.95 -17.74
C ALA A 36 0.34 -9.22 -16.40
N MET A 37 -0.12 -9.86 -15.31
CA MET A 37 -0.04 -9.28 -13.97
C MET A 37 1.42 -9.06 -13.54
N ASP A 38 2.28 -10.06 -13.74
CA ASP A 38 3.69 -9.93 -13.37
C ASP A 38 4.42 -8.85 -14.19
N ARG A 39 4.12 -8.72 -15.49
CA ARG A 39 4.66 -7.62 -16.30
C ARG A 39 4.21 -6.26 -15.78
N SER A 40 2.94 -6.09 -15.42
CA SER A 40 2.44 -4.83 -14.84
C SER A 40 3.09 -4.53 -13.49
N ILE A 41 3.23 -5.52 -12.61
CA ILE A 41 3.87 -5.34 -11.30
C ILE A 41 5.35 -5.00 -11.47
N ALA A 42 6.06 -5.68 -12.37
CA ALA A 42 7.46 -5.37 -12.66
C ALA A 42 7.63 -3.95 -13.22
N ALA A 43 6.74 -3.51 -14.12
CA ALA A 43 6.75 -2.15 -14.62
C ALA A 43 6.45 -1.11 -13.52
N ALA A 44 5.52 -1.41 -12.61
CA ALA A 44 5.21 -0.54 -11.48
C ALA A 44 6.40 -0.42 -10.51
N LYS A 45 7.07 -1.54 -10.19
CA LYS A 45 8.30 -1.55 -9.38
C LYS A 45 9.43 -0.77 -10.05
N ALA A 46 9.61 -0.94 -11.36
CA ALA A 46 10.64 -0.21 -12.11
C ALA A 46 10.38 1.31 -12.21
N ALA A 47 9.14 1.74 -11.97
CA ALA A 47 8.73 3.13 -11.96
C ALA A 47 8.56 3.70 -10.53
N ASP A 48 9.01 2.97 -9.50
CA ASP A 48 8.87 3.32 -8.09
C ASP A 48 7.42 3.70 -7.69
N LEU A 49 6.43 3.01 -8.29
CA LEU A 49 5.00 3.23 -8.00
C LEU A 49 4.46 2.35 -6.87
N VAL A 50 5.21 1.32 -6.47
CA VAL A 50 4.83 0.35 -5.44
C VAL A 50 6.04 0.02 -4.58
N ASP A 51 5.84 -0.02 -3.27
CA ASP A 51 6.86 -0.25 -2.27
C ASP A 51 6.80 -1.68 -1.69
N ASP A 52 7.78 -2.05 -0.86
CA ASP A 52 7.78 -3.33 -0.15
C ASP A 52 6.57 -3.51 0.78
N ILE A 53 5.94 -2.42 1.22
CA ILE A 53 4.71 -2.45 2.02
C ILE A 53 3.53 -2.96 1.18
N ASP A 54 3.54 -2.71 -0.14
CA ASP A 54 2.48 -3.13 -1.06
C ASP A 54 2.57 -4.61 -1.44
N ASP A 55 3.67 -5.30 -1.09
CA ASP A 55 3.89 -6.68 -1.51
C ASP A 55 2.75 -7.60 -1.05
N GLY A 56 2.10 -7.29 0.09
CA GLY A 56 0.89 -7.96 0.56
C GLY A 56 -0.25 -7.93 -0.48
N ILE A 57 -0.65 -6.76 -0.97
CA ILE A 57 -1.72 -6.65 -1.97
C ILE A 57 -1.29 -7.19 -3.34
N LEU A 58 0.00 -7.07 -3.67
CA LEU A 58 0.56 -7.63 -4.90
C LEU A 58 0.48 -9.16 -4.92
N THR A 59 0.65 -9.85 -3.78
CA THR A 59 0.45 -11.31 -3.73
C THR A 59 -1.01 -11.71 -3.95
N VAL A 60 -1.97 -10.94 -3.44
CA VAL A 60 -3.40 -11.16 -3.70
C VAL A 60 -3.71 -11.01 -5.18
N LEU A 61 -3.18 -9.96 -5.82
CA LEU A 61 -3.33 -9.74 -7.27
C LEU A 61 -2.77 -10.91 -8.10
N ARG A 62 -1.59 -11.44 -7.74
CA ARG A 62 -1.02 -12.64 -8.38
C ARG A 62 -1.90 -13.88 -8.17
N SER A 63 -2.47 -14.05 -6.98
CA SER A 63 -3.36 -15.18 -6.69
C SER A 63 -4.64 -15.14 -7.53
N GLY A 64 -5.19 -13.94 -7.75
CA GLY A 64 -6.35 -13.74 -8.60
C GLY A 64 -6.05 -13.97 -10.09
N ALA A 65 -4.88 -13.51 -10.55
CA ALA A 65 -4.44 -13.76 -11.92
C ALA A 65 -4.26 -15.26 -12.20
N TRP A 66 -3.67 -16.00 -11.26
CA TRP A 66 -3.59 -17.45 -11.32
C TRP A 66 -4.98 -18.12 -11.32
N ALA A 67 -5.92 -17.63 -10.50
CA ALA A 67 -7.28 -18.15 -10.47
C ALA A 67 -8.00 -17.94 -11.81
N LEU A 68 -7.77 -16.82 -12.49
CA LEU A 68 -8.29 -16.58 -13.85
C LEU A 68 -7.73 -17.57 -14.86
N ASP A 69 -6.42 -17.82 -14.82
CA ASP A 69 -5.78 -18.82 -15.69
C ASP A 69 -6.35 -20.23 -15.45
N ALA A 70 -6.55 -20.60 -14.18
CA ALA A 70 -7.13 -21.90 -13.81
C ALA A 70 -8.60 -22.04 -14.25
N LEU A 71 -9.36 -20.95 -14.24
CA LEU A 71 -10.75 -20.95 -14.71
C LEU A 71 -10.83 -21.02 -16.23
N GLU A 72 -9.92 -20.34 -16.93
CA GLU A 72 -9.77 -20.43 -18.37
C GLU A 72 -9.40 -21.86 -18.80
N SER A 73 -8.41 -22.48 -18.13
CA SER A 73 -8.00 -23.85 -18.43
C SER A 73 -9.07 -24.90 -18.14
N GLN A 74 -9.96 -24.63 -17.19
CA GLN A 74 -11.10 -25.48 -16.85
C GLN A 74 -12.35 -25.21 -17.71
N ASN A 75 -12.26 -24.27 -18.67
CA ASN A 75 -13.39 -23.83 -19.50
C ASN A 75 -14.62 -23.42 -18.67
N LYS A 76 -14.39 -22.63 -17.60
CA LYS A 76 -15.42 -22.10 -16.70
C LYS A 76 -15.66 -20.61 -16.98
N PRO A 77 -16.39 -20.24 -18.05
CA PRO A 77 -16.47 -18.86 -18.56
C PRO A 77 -17.10 -17.87 -17.56
N TYR A 78 -17.96 -18.35 -16.65
CA TYR A 78 -18.62 -17.49 -15.66
C TYR A 78 -17.83 -17.31 -14.37
N GLY A 79 -16.78 -18.11 -14.14
CA GLY A 79 -15.93 -17.99 -12.96
C GLY A 79 -15.23 -16.62 -12.87
N PRO A 80 -14.59 -16.13 -13.96
CA PRO A 80 -13.93 -14.83 -13.98
C PRO A 80 -14.81 -13.67 -13.55
N ALA A 81 -16.12 -13.69 -13.85
CA ALA A 81 -17.04 -12.61 -13.49
C ALA A 81 -17.08 -12.32 -11.99
N LYS A 82 -16.83 -13.32 -11.13
CA LYS A 82 -16.77 -13.15 -9.67
C LYS A 82 -15.45 -12.55 -9.17
N LEU A 83 -14.42 -12.59 -10.00
CA LEU A 83 -13.07 -12.14 -9.65
C LEU A 83 -12.74 -10.76 -10.23
N ILE A 84 -13.39 -10.36 -11.32
CA ILE A 84 -13.12 -9.09 -12.00
C ILE A 84 -13.27 -7.89 -11.04
N ASP A 85 -14.43 -7.71 -10.40
CA ASP A 85 -14.64 -6.55 -9.53
C ASP A 85 -13.69 -6.54 -8.31
N PRO A 86 -13.51 -7.65 -7.56
CA PRO A 86 -12.51 -7.71 -6.49
C PRO A 86 -11.08 -7.39 -6.97
N LEU A 87 -10.69 -7.85 -8.16
CA LEU A 87 -9.35 -7.60 -8.69
C LEU A 87 -9.18 -6.15 -9.15
N ILE A 88 -10.20 -5.54 -9.76
CA ILE A 88 -10.18 -4.12 -10.10
C ILE A 88 -10.06 -3.27 -8.84
N ASN A 89 -10.77 -3.62 -7.76
CA ASN A 89 -10.66 -2.93 -6.49
C ASN A 89 -9.25 -3.09 -5.89
N ALA A 90 -8.69 -4.29 -5.87
CA ALA A 90 -7.32 -4.50 -5.41
C ALA A 90 -6.28 -3.73 -6.25
N LEU A 91 -6.46 -3.65 -7.58
CA LEU A 91 -5.61 -2.83 -8.46
C LEU A 91 -5.74 -1.33 -8.16
N ARG A 92 -6.95 -0.87 -7.82
CA ARG A 92 -7.20 0.53 -7.45
C ARG A 92 -6.50 0.88 -6.14
N GLU A 93 -6.65 0.04 -5.12
CA GLU A 93 -5.98 0.19 -3.81
C GLU A 93 -4.46 0.14 -3.92
N ALA A 94 -3.93 -0.73 -4.77
CA ALA A 94 -2.49 -0.80 -5.08
C ALA A 94 -1.99 0.36 -5.99
N ARG A 95 -2.85 1.33 -6.31
CA ARG A 95 -2.53 2.46 -7.22
C ARG A 95 -2.04 2.04 -8.61
N LEU A 96 -2.48 0.88 -9.10
CA LEU A 96 -2.08 0.33 -10.39
C LEU A 96 -3.02 0.71 -11.55
N THR A 97 -4.10 1.45 -11.29
CA THR A 97 -5.00 1.96 -12.34
C THR A 97 -4.67 3.40 -12.72
N PRO A 98 -4.94 3.85 -13.96
CA PRO A 98 -4.71 5.25 -14.37
C PRO A 98 -5.43 6.24 -13.45
N ASP A 99 -6.70 5.99 -13.14
CA ASP A 99 -7.52 6.87 -12.31
C ASP A 99 -6.96 7.00 -10.89
N SER A 100 -6.51 5.90 -10.25
CA SER A 100 -5.98 6.00 -8.89
C SER A 100 -4.63 6.72 -8.82
N ARG A 101 -3.85 6.68 -9.90
CA ARG A 101 -2.61 7.47 -10.01
C ARG A 101 -2.88 8.96 -10.20
N ALA A 102 -3.88 9.31 -11.01
CA ALA A 102 -4.26 10.71 -11.24
C ALA A 102 -4.70 11.39 -9.92
N VAL A 103 -5.56 10.72 -9.15
CA VAL A 103 -6.02 11.23 -7.84
C VAL A 103 -4.86 11.46 -6.88
N ALA A 104 -3.93 10.51 -6.78
CA ALA A 104 -2.76 10.67 -5.91
C ALA A 104 -1.87 11.87 -6.31
N THR A 105 -1.83 12.19 -7.61
CA THR A 105 -1.07 13.32 -8.13
C THR A 105 -1.76 14.64 -7.78
N ASP A 106 -3.09 14.71 -7.97
CA ASP A 106 -3.88 15.89 -7.63
C ASP A 106 -3.83 16.21 -6.14
N ASP A 107 -3.91 15.19 -5.28
CA ASP A 107 -3.79 15.34 -3.82
C ASP A 107 -2.41 15.90 -3.43
N ALA A 108 -1.34 15.40 -4.04
CA ALA A 108 0.02 15.90 -3.79
C ALA A 108 0.20 17.35 -4.24
N ILE A 109 -0.38 17.72 -5.40
CA ILE A 109 -0.36 19.11 -5.89
C ILE A 109 -1.11 20.03 -4.94
N ASN A 110 -2.31 19.62 -4.49
CA ASN A 110 -3.11 20.42 -3.56
C ASN A 110 -2.41 20.62 -2.21
N GLN A 111 -1.73 19.57 -1.71
CA GLN A 111 -0.93 19.67 -0.49
C GLN A 111 0.23 20.66 -0.66
N LEU A 112 1.00 20.56 -1.75
CA LEU A 112 2.09 21.50 -2.06
C LEU A 112 1.59 22.94 -2.18
N MET A 113 0.45 23.16 -2.84
CA MET A 113 -0.14 24.50 -2.97
C MET A 113 -0.56 25.05 -1.61
N THR A 114 -1.11 24.21 -0.73
CA THR A 114 -1.48 24.59 0.63
C THR A 114 -0.23 25.00 1.42
N GLU A 115 0.82 24.17 1.40
CA GLU A 115 2.11 24.43 2.07
C GLU A 115 2.73 25.75 1.61
N LEU A 116 2.77 26.00 0.29
CA LEU A 116 3.27 27.25 -0.29
C LEU A 116 2.49 28.48 0.15
N THR A 117 1.16 28.37 0.30
CA THR A 117 0.34 29.49 0.77
C THR A 117 0.38 29.71 2.27
N SER A 118 0.69 28.67 3.06
CA SER A 118 0.85 28.78 4.51
C SER A 118 2.21 29.35 4.94
N ASP A 119 3.25 29.19 4.12
CA ASP A 119 4.58 29.77 4.37
C ASP A 119 4.62 31.30 4.14
N ASP A 120 3.56 31.88 3.54
CA ASP A 120 3.41 33.32 3.30
C ASP A 120 2.56 34.04 4.37
N GLU A 121 2.23 33.39 5.50
CA GLU A 121 1.66 34.10 6.65
C GLU A 121 2.72 35.04 7.26
N PRO A 122 2.47 36.38 7.33
CA PRO A 122 3.36 37.26 8.05
C PRO A 122 3.29 36.91 9.53
N THR A 123 4.37 36.34 10.07
CA THR A 123 4.59 36.30 11.52
C THR A 123 4.53 37.74 12.04
N ASP A 124 3.37 38.10 12.60
CA ASP A 124 3.11 39.38 13.23
C ASP A 124 4.13 39.60 14.36
N PRO A 125 5.02 40.62 14.29
CA PRO A 125 5.99 40.87 15.34
C PRO A 125 5.32 41.65 16.47
N THR A 126 4.27 41.11 17.07
CA THR A 126 3.76 41.64 18.35
C THR A 126 4.60 41.08 19.49
N THR A 127 5.88 41.48 19.52
CA THR A 127 6.66 41.47 20.77
C THR A 127 6.03 42.52 21.67
N SER A 128 5.07 42.10 22.50
CA SER A 128 4.59 42.93 23.60
C SER A 128 5.70 43.04 24.64
N VAL A 129 6.55 44.05 24.49
CA VAL A 129 7.45 44.48 25.57
C VAL A 129 6.54 44.95 26.71
N PRO A 130 6.61 44.37 27.92
CA PRO A 130 5.77 44.82 29.02
C PRO A 130 6.20 46.25 29.38
N HIS A 131 5.37 47.22 29.03
CA HIS A 131 5.57 48.61 29.44
C HIS A 131 5.24 48.69 30.94
N THR A 132 6.26 48.63 31.79
CA THR A 132 6.13 48.85 33.22
C THR A 132 5.63 50.27 33.46
N THR A 133 4.34 50.43 33.72
CA THR A 133 3.76 51.69 34.17
C THR A 133 4.16 51.90 35.63
N TYR A 134 5.25 52.64 35.85
CA TYR A 134 5.61 53.13 37.17
C TYR A 134 4.48 53.98 37.73
N THR A 135 3.86 53.51 38.82
CA THR A 135 2.82 54.26 39.52
C THR A 135 3.44 55.51 40.17
N ARG A 136 2.65 56.59 40.22
CA ARG A 136 3.04 57.95 40.66
C ARG A 136 3.74 58.02 42.03
N ARG A 137 3.66 56.98 42.86
CA ARG A 137 4.33 56.90 44.17
C ARG A 137 5.85 56.68 44.09
N GLU A 138 6.38 56.13 43.00
CA GLU A 138 7.82 55.83 42.88
C GLU A 138 8.68 57.02 42.44
N LYS A 139 8.09 57.98 41.71
CA LYS A 139 8.82 59.18 41.24
C LYS A 139 9.24 60.15 42.36
N GLN A 140 8.66 60.06 43.55
CA GLN A 140 9.01 60.94 44.68
C GLN A 140 10.19 60.44 45.54
N ARG A 141 10.61 59.17 45.42
CA ARG A 141 11.80 58.68 46.12
C ARG A 141 13.12 58.98 45.40
N LEU A 142 13.08 59.30 44.11
CA LEU A 142 14.28 59.53 43.28
C LEU A 142 14.70 61.02 43.16
N ARG A 143 14.04 61.93 43.90
CA ARG A 143 14.36 63.38 43.90
C ARG A 143 14.76 63.94 45.27
N GLY A 144 15.26 63.07 46.14
CA GLY A 144 15.71 63.46 47.48
C GLY A 144 16.89 62.62 47.94
N SER A 145 18.03 62.78 47.27
CA SER A 145 19.37 62.60 47.85
C SER A 145 20.38 63.37 47.01
#